data_AF-A0A4V1SSF0-F1
#
_entry.id   AF-A0A4V1SSF0-F1
#
_cell.length_a   1.000
_cell.length_b   1.000
_cell.length_c   1.000
_cell.angle_alpha   90.00
_cell.angle_beta   90.00
_cell.angle_gamma   90.00
#
_symmetry.space_group_name_H-M   'P 1'
#
loop_
_entity.id
_entity.type
_entity.pdbx_description
1 polymer ?
#
loop_
_entity_poly.entity_id
_entity_poly.type
_entity_poly.pdbx_seq_one_letter_code
_entity_poly.pdbx_strand_id
1 'polypeptide(L)'
;MDNTLHELITNKAFENQQHGLQARFSANHIDYAYKYNEGSTPSITIWLNHGNIPASITIAENGLMGFTYFDNGRNYTQQFKNCTEADFNLMIAHAFIYLRDSNFEKHKDWYAGLEKA
;
A
#
# COMPACT_ATOMS: atom_id res chain seq x y z
N MET A 1 20.13 -1.44 8.32
CA MET A 1 18.89 -1.99 7.75
C MET A 1 17.79 -1.62 8.71
N ASP A 2 16.69 -1.07 8.20
CA ASP A 2 15.54 -0.75 9.03
C ASP A 2 14.90 -2.08 9.45
N ASN A 3 15.17 -2.53 10.68
CA ASN A 3 14.73 -3.85 11.15
C ASN A 3 13.22 -4.02 11.04
N THR A 4 12.46 -2.92 11.02
CA THR A 4 11.00 -2.89 10.92
C THR A 4 10.47 -3.50 9.62
N LEU A 5 11.03 -3.14 8.47
CA LEU A 5 10.60 -3.71 7.18
C LEU A 5 10.94 -5.19 7.05
N HIS A 6 12.08 -5.60 7.60
CA HIS A 6 12.46 -7.02 7.64
C HIS A 6 11.50 -7.83 8.51
N GLU A 7 11.12 -7.31 9.68
CA GLU A 7 10.11 -7.93 10.53
C GLU A 7 8.75 -8.00 9.80
N LEU A 8 8.33 -6.90 9.17
CA LEU A 8 7.08 -6.81 8.42
C LEU A 8 6.99 -7.83 7.29
N ILE A 9 8.07 -7.99 6.51
CA ILE A 9 8.08 -8.73 5.24
C ILE A 9 8.63 -10.15 5.42
N THR A 10 9.90 -10.32 5.79
CA THR A 10 10.52 -11.65 5.94
C THR A 10 9.94 -12.41 7.14
N ASN A 11 9.80 -11.75 8.29
CA ASN A 11 9.21 -12.41 9.47
C ASN A 11 7.68 -12.37 9.46
N LYS A 12 7.08 -11.82 8.40
CA LYS A 12 5.64 -11.80 8.15
C LYS A 12 4.84 -11.13 9.28
N ALA A 13 5.41 -10.14 9.97
CA ALA A 13 4.71 -9.42 11.03
C ALA A 13 3.48 -8.66 10.53
N PHE A 14 3.37 -8.42 9.21
CA PHE A 14 2.13 -7.88 8.60
C PHE A 14 0.92 -8.79 8.83
N GLU A 15 1.09 -10.09 9.08
CA GLU A 15 0.01 -11.02 9.46
C GLU A 15 -0.79 -10.53 10.68
N ASN A 16 -0.14 -9.84 11.61
CA ASN A 16 -0.78 -9.31 12.82
C ASN A 16 -1.81 -8.22 12.52
N GLN A 17 -1.76 -7.61 11.33
CA GLN A 17 -2.65 -6.53 10.93
C GLN A 17 -3.87 -7.02 10.13
N GLN A 18 -3.87 -8.28 9.67
CA GLN A 18 -4.84 -8.75 8.66
C GLN A 18 -6.28 -8.70 9.11
N HIS A 19 -6.54 -9.10 10.35
CA HIS A 19 -7.90 -9.08 10.88
C HIS A 19 -8.48 -7.66 10.90
N GLY A 20 -7.68 -6.68 11.34
CA GLY A 20 -8.09 -5.27 11.37
C GLY A 20 -8.28 -4.67 9.98
N LEU A 21 -7.35 -4.95 9.06
CA LEU A 21 -7.43 -4.48 7.68
C LEU A 21 -8.61 -5.09 6.93
N GLN A 22 -8.79 -6.40 7.01
CA GLN A 22 -9.91 -7.11 6.39
C GLN A 22 -11.25 -6.55 6.88
N ALA A 23 -11.43 -6.42 8.20
CA ALA A 23 -12.65 -5.87 8.77
C ALA A 23 -12.93 -4.44 8.29
N ARG A 24 -11.90 -3.58 8.26
CA ARG A 24 -12.02 -2.18 7.82
C ARG A 24 -12.38 -2.07 6.33
N PHE A 25 -11.70 -2.82 5.46
CA PHE A 25 -11.94 -2.78 4.02
C PHE A 25 -13.31 -3.37 3.66
N SER A 26 -13.65 -4.54 4.21
CA SER A 26 -14.95 -5.16 3.96
C SER A 26 -16.13 -4.31 4.45
N ALA A 27 -16.00 -3.61 5.58
CA ALA A 27 -17.03 -2.68 6.07
C ALA A 27 -17.29 -1.48 5.12
N ASN A 28 -16.38 -1.22 4.18
CA ASN A 28 -16.48 -0.16 3.18
C ASN A 28 -16.63 -0.72 1.76
N HIS A 29 -16.98 -2.00 1.60
CA HIS A 29 -17.12 -2.68 0.30
C HIS A 29 -15.85 -2.67 -0.56
N ILE A 30 -14.69 -2.60 0.08
CA ILE A 30 -13.38 -2.67 -0.58
C ILE A 30 -12.88 -4.11 -0.50
N ASP A 31 -12.64 -4.73 -1.64
CA ASP A 31 -11.96 -6.01 -1.73
C ASP A 31 -10.48 -5.79 -1.35
N TYR A 32 -9.96 -6.69 -0.53
CA TYR A 32 -8.59 -6.64 -0.03
C TYR A 32 -7.92 -8.00 -0.19
N ALA A 33 -6.72 -7.99 -0.76
CA ALA A 33 -5.85 -9.16 -0.85
C ALA A 33 -4.40 -8.72 -0.70
N TYR A 34 -3.53 -9.61 -0.25
CA TYR A 34 -2.10 -9.34 -0.15
C TYR A 34 -1.29 -10.61 -0.43
N LYS A 35 -0.01 -10.44 -0.72
CA LYS A 35 0.93 -11.53 -0.95
C LYS A 35 2.35 -11.11 -0.64
N TYR A 36 3.12 -12.00 -0.02
CA TYR A 36 4.57 -11.90 0.05
C TYR A 36 5.21 -12.41 -1.24
N ASN A 37 6.17 -11.64 -1.77
CA ASN A 37 6.99 -12.05 -2.90
C ASN A 37 8.40 -12.35 -2.39
N GLU A 38 8.76 -13.62 -2.47
CA GLU A 38 10.11 -14.11 -2.18
C GLU A 38 11.02 -13.80 -3.39
N GLY A 39 12.22 -13.30 -3.14
CA GLY A 39 13.15 -12.90 -4.19
C GLY A 39 14.44 -12.29 -3.63
N SER A 40 15.29 -11.77 -4.51
CA SER A 40 16.53 -11.08 -4.11
C SER A 40 16.29 -9.82 -3.26
N THR A 41 15.08 -9.26 -3.35
CA THR A 41 14.59 -8.25 -2.44
C THR A 41 13.16 -8.64 -2.05
N PRO A 42 12.98 -9.26 -0.87
CA PRO A 42 11.65 -9.62 -0.38
C PRO A 42 10.73 -8.40 -0.36
N SER A 43 9.46 -8.62 -0.71
CA SER A 43 8.45 -7.56 -0.71
C SER A 43 7.08 -8.11 -0.34
N ILE A 44 6.17 -7.19 -0.03
CA ILE A 44 4.75 -7.46 0.08
C ILE A 44 3.99 -6.59 -0.90
N THR A 45 2.97 -7.17 -1.54
CA THR A 45 2.01 -6.44 -2.38
C THR A 45 0.62 -6.56 -1.77
N ILE A 46 -0.10 -5.44 -1.71
CA ILE A 46 -1.51 -5.33 -1.36
C ILE A 46 -2.27 -4.94 -2.62
N TRP A 47 -3.38 -5.61 -2.89
CA TRP A 47 -4.37 -5.25 -3.90
C TRP A 47 -5.67 -4.84 -3.21
N LEU A 48 -6.21 -3.74 -3.70
CA LEU A 48 -7.47 -3.17 -3.25
C LEU A 48 -8.37 -2.92 -4.44
N ASN A 49 -9.67 -3.15 -4.28
CA ASN A 49 -10.64 -2.84 -5.31
C ASN A 49 -11.95 -2.34 -4.70
N HIS A 50 -12.45 -1.21 -5.18
CA HIS A 50 -13.78 -0.69 -4.81
C HIS A 50 -14.64 -0.62 -6.08
N GLY A 51 -15.50 -1.61 -6.28
CA GLY A 51 -16.25 -1.76 -7.53
C GLY A 51 -15.32 -2.00 -8.73
N ASN A 52 -15.12 -0.97 -9.57
CA ASN A 52 -14.23 -1.01 -10.75
C ASN A 52 -13.01 -0.09 -10.60
N ILE A 53 -12.69 0.33 -9.37
CA ILE A 53 -11.57 1.22 -9.08
C ILE A 53 -10.47 0.39 -8.39
N PRO A 54 -9.46 -0.12 -9.13
CA PRO A 54 -8.36 -0.85 -8.55
C PRO A 54 -7.30 0.08 -7.94
N ALA A 55 -6.62 -0.40 -6.92
CA ALA A 55 -5.37 0.14 -6.41
C ALA A 55 -4.43 -0.98 -5.95
N SER A 56 -3.13 -0.73 -5.97
CA SER A 56 -2.15 -1.64 -5.38
C SER A 56 -1.00 -0.91 -4.73
N ILE A 57 -0.45 -1.51 -3.68
CA ILE A 57 0.71 -1.01 -2.94
C ILE A 57 1.73 -2.13 -2.90
N THR A 58 3.00 -1.85 -3.20
CA THR A 58 4.11 -2.77 -2.97
C THR A 58 5.16 -2.09 -2.11
N ILE A 59 5.67 -2.76 -1.08
CA ILE A 59 6.85 -2.30 -0.32
C ILE A 59 7.87 -3.43 -0.28
N ALA A 60 9.13 -3.11 -0.57
CA ALA A 60 10.27 -4.01 -0.50
C ALA A 60 11.13 -3.73 0.73
N GLU A 61 11.87 -4.73 1.22
CA GLU A 61 12.72 -4.59 2.41
C GLU A 61 13.81 -3.52 2.31
N ASN A 62 14.20 -3.15 1.10
CA ASN A 62 15.15 -2.06 0.85
C ASN A 62 14.50 -0.67 0.87
N GLY A 63 13.22 -0.56 1.23
CA GLY A 63 12.49 0.70 1.32
C GLY A 63 11.98 1.25 -0.02
N LEU A 64 12.02 0.46 -1.10
CA LEU A 64 11.34 0.82 -2.34
C LEU A 64 9.83 0.55 -2.23
N MET A 65 9.03 1.60 -2.38
CA MET A 65 7.57 1.52 -2.34
C MET A 65 6.97 1.93 -3.68
N GLY A 66 6.03 1.14 -4.19
CA GLY A 66 5.23 1.45 -5.36
C GLY A 66 3.76 1.61 -4.98
N PHE A 67 3.10 2.62 -5.55
CA PHE A 67 1.66 2.79 -5.43
C PHE A 67 1.03 2.94 -6.80
N THR A 68 0.05 2.08 -7.11
CA THR A 68 -0.74 2.16 -8.35
C THR A 68 -2.18 2.49 -8.01
N TYR A 69 -2.74 3.48 -8.71
CA TYR A 69 -4.12 3.92 -8.55
C TYR A 69 -4.78 4.16 -9.91
N PHE A 70 -6.11 4.09 -9.95
CA PHE A 70 -6.91 4.24 -11.15
C PHE A 70 -7.55 5.63 -11.21
N ASP A 71 -7.17 6.43 -12.21
CA ASP A 71 -7.76 7.74 -12.41
C ASP A 71 -8.10 7.94 -13.88
N ASN A 72 -9.23 8.61 -14.17
CA ASN A 72 -9.66 8.95 -15.53
C ASN A 72 -9.57 7.79 -16.55
N GLY A 73 -9.90 6.57 -16.14
CA GLY A 73 -9.89 5.39 -17.01
C GLY A 73 -8.54 4.71 -17.18
N ARG A 74 -7.50 5.10 -16.42
CA ARG A 74 -6.12 4.61 -16.57
C ARG A 74 -5.46 4.34 -15.22
N ASN A 75 -4.52 3.41 -15.21
CA ASN A 75 -3.66 3.17 -14.05
C ASN A 75 -2.45 4.10 -14.07
N TYR A 76 -2.13 4.68 -12.92
CA TYR A 76 -0.94 5.49 -12.69
C TYR A 76 -0.11 4.84 -11.59
N THR A 77 1.20 4.77 -11.79
CA THR A 77 2.13 4.23 -10.79
C THR A 77 3.09 5.33 -10.33
N GLN A 78 3.27 5.42 -9.01
CA GLN A 78 4.30 6.23 -8.37
C GLN A 78 5.27 5.33 -7.62
N GLN A 79 6.55 5.70 -7.63
CA GLN A 79 7.60 4.99 -6.93
C GLN A 79 8.30 5.93 -5.95
N PHE A 80 8.60 5.38 -4.78
CA PHE A 80 9.23 6.04 -3.67
C PHE A 80 10.38 5.17 -3.16
N LYS A 81 11.35 5.80 -2.53
CA LYS A 81 12.52 5.13 -1.93
C LYS A 81 12.69 5.57 -0.49
N ASN A 82 13.56 4.88 0.25
CA ASN A 82 13.82 5.14 1.66
C ASN A 82 12.55 5.11 2.53
N CYS A 83 11.52 4.39 2.10
CA CYS A 83 10.26 4.25 2.82
C CYS A 83 10.44 3.30 3.99
N THR A 84 9.72 3.58 5.07
CA THR A 84 9.68 2.79 6.31
C THR A 84 8.38 2.01 6.43
N GLU A 85 8.25 1.17 7.47
CA GLU A 85 6.96 0.54 7.80
C GLU A 85 5.86 1.60 8.05
N ALA A 86 6.20 2.74 8.67
CA ALA A 86 5.25 3.80 8.94
C ALA A 86 4.71 4.43 7.63
N ASP A 87 5.58 4.63 6.64
CA ASP A 87 5.20 5.15 5.33
C ASP A 87 4.28 4.17 4.58
N PHE A 88 4.56 2.87 4.69
CA PHE A 88 3.69 1.83 4.14
C PHE A 88 2.31 1.79 4.81
N ASN A 89 2.25 1.89 6.14
CA ASN A 89 0.98 1.95 6.86
C ASN A 89 0.18 3.22 6.51
N LEU A 90 0.87 4.36 6.34
CA LEU A 90 0.26 5.61 5.88
C LEU A 90 -0.32 5.46 4.46
N MET A 91 0.42 4.80 3.56
CA MET A 91 -0.02 4.47 2.22
C MET A 91 -1.29 3.60 2.21
N ILE A 92 -1.37 2.58 3.06
CA ILE A 92 -2.58 1.74 3.20
C ILE A 92 -3.77 2.59 3.65
N ALA A 93 -3.57 3.45 4.65
CA ALA A 93 -4.61 4.36 5.13
C ALA A 93 -5.05 5.34 4.03
N HIS A 94 -4.12 5.81 3.20
CA HIS A 94 -4.43 6.67 2.08
C HIS A 94 -5.23 5.93 0.99
N ALA A 95 -4.79 4.74 0.57
CA ALA A 95 -5.48 3.96 -0.45
C ALA A 95 -6.94 3.66 -0.04
N PHE A 96 -7.17 3.39 1.25
CA PHE A 96 -8.51 3.29 1.82
C PHE A 96 -9.34 4.56 1.58
N ILE A 97 -8.80 5.73 1.93
CA ILE A 97 -9.50 7.01 1.81
C ILE A 97 -9.78 7.33 0.33
N TYR A 98 -8.78 7.14 -0.54
CA TYR A 98 -8.89 7.33 -1.98
C TYR A 98 -10.02 6.47 -2.58
N LEU A 99 -10.08 5.18 -2.24
CA LEU A 99 -11.09 4.26 -2.76
C LEU A 99 -12.49 4.56 -2.22
N ARG A 100 -12.60 4.89 -0.94
CA ARG A 100 -13.87 5.25 -0.30
C ARG A 100 -14.47 6.52 -0.90
N ASP A 101 -13.63 7.52 -1.15
CA ASP A 101 -14.08 8.85 -1.61
C ASP A 101 -14.10 8.97 -3.14
N SER A 102 -13.55 7.99 -3.87
CA SER A 102 -13.37 7.99 -5.33
C SER A 102 -12.71 9.27 -5.87
N ASN A 103 -11.79 9.85 -5.11
CA ASN A 103 -11.20 11.14 -5.44
C ASN A 103 -9.74 11.22 -4.99
N PHE A 104 -8.82 10.98 -5.92
CA PHE A 104 -7.39 11.08 -5.66
C PHE A 104 -6.92 12.52 -5.44
N GLU A 105 -7.47 13.47 -6.23
CA GLU A 105 -7.13 14.89 -6.20
C GLU A 105 -7.28 15.52 -4.81
N LYS A 106 -8.32 15.13 -4.07
CA LYS A 106 -8.59 15.62 -2.71
C LYS A 106 -7.53 15.25 -1.69
N HIS A 107 -6.73 14.21 -1.95
CA HIS A 107 -5.83 13.67 -0.96
C HIS A 107 -4.36 13.84 -1.32
N LYS A 108 -4.02 14.49 -2.45
CA LYS A 108 -2.66 14.64 -3.04
C LYS A 108 -1.53 15.03 -2.09
N ASP A 109 -1.80 15.65 -0.96
CA ASP A 109 -0.76 16.07 -0.01
C ASP A 109 -0.19 14.91 0.81
N TRP A 110 -0.78 13.72 0.73
CA TRP A 110 -0.44 12.54 1.52
C TRP A 110 1.00 12.02 1.39
N TYR A 111 1.71 12.38 0.31
CA TYR A 111 3.08 11.91 0.02
C TYR A 111 4.11 13.03 -0.06
N ALA A 112 3.81 14.24 0.44
CA ALA A 112 4.77 15.36 0.43
C ALA A 112 6.08 15.04 1.19
N GLY A 113 6.01 14.13 2.17
CA GLY A 113 7.16 13.64 2.93
C GLY A 113 7.88 12.42 2.32
N LEU A 114 7.34 11.80 1.27
CA LEU A 114 7.96 10.62 0.65
C LEU A 114 8.96 11.04 -0.43
N GLU A 115 10.14 10.44 -0.40
CA GLU A 115 11.17 10.67 -1.41
C GLU A 115 10.85 9.88 -2.68
N LYS A 116 10.76 10.57 -3.83
CA LYS A 116 10.56 9.91 -5.13
C LYS A 116 11.78 9.06 -5.51
N ALA A 117 11.52 7.86 -6.03
CA ALA A 117 12.54 6.94 -6.52
C ALA A 117 13.21 7.46 -7.78
#